data_AF-A0A9P5B7J2-F1
#
_entry.id   AF-A0A9P5B7J2-F1
#
_cell.length_a   1.000
_cell.length_b   1.000
_cell.length_c   1.000
_cell.angle_alpha   90.00
_cell.angle_beta   90.00
_cell.angle_gamma   90.00
#
_symmetry.space_group_name_H-M   'P 1'
#
loop_
_entity.id
_entity.type
_entity.pdbx_description
1 polymer ?
#
loop_
_entity_poly.entity_id
_entity_poly.type
_entity_poly.pdbx_seq_one_letter_code
_entity_poly.pdbx_strand_id
1 'polypeptide(L)'
;MFLITDFIEGYSLDKKRLLVAKEEHRRNFYSQLIDILTELHGLRFPSIGSLMPNPDEPSRPIIGPVMSMSANTLRLPPPPMFSSAMAYMKYQFSLVSGFFSPPVRDHTIEDIRYEIFALDALEQTFEQLIDPHLDHGPFILNHQDLRSPNIIVDGDFNIQGIIDWEFSSTVPRQTFTPPSWITDHDSPETDRQIHAEFRSVLNEKGSTNELCDQLKREWYTCEDIDIKFCVAHILRRPTDATDIFYDFLCYKVINRLSEDKLDDVVSEFFDDHPKLTLHAQRQAQRCERYTQYLKENGLYETEIDKILAESKALKAKYGW
;
A
#
# COMPACT_ATOMS: atom_id res chain seq x y z
N MET A 1 -5.19 -16.12 22.51
CA MET A 1 -6.36 -16.33 21.64
C MET A 1 -5.95 -17.29 20.56
N PHE A 2 -6.80 -18.26 20.20
CA PHE A 2 -6.55 -19.16 19.07
C PHE A 2 -7.80 -19.23 18.21
N LEU A 3 -7.61 -19.45 16.91
CA LEU A 3 -8.67 -19.64 15.92
C LEU A 3 -8.60 -21.09 15.44
N ILE A 4 -9.75 -21.75 15.31
CA ILE A 4 -9.88 -23.06 14.67
C ILE A 4 -10.66 -22.83 13.38
N THR A 5 -10.04 -23.15 12.25
CA THR A 5 -10.64 -23.02 10.91
C THR A 5 -10.47 -24.30 10.13
N ASP A 6 -11.20 -24.43 9.03
CA ASP A 6 -10.92 -25.44 8.04
C ASP A 6 -9.54 -25.22 7.41
N PHE A 7 -8.91 -26.31 6.99
CA PHE A 7 -7.65 -26.26 6.25
C PHE A 7 -7.95 -25.96 4.77
N ILE A 8 -7.29 -24.95 4.22
CA ILE A 8 -7.41 -24.59 2.81
C ILE A 8 -6.31 -25.33 2.05
N GLU A 9 -6.68 -26.32 1.23
CA GLU A 9 -5.72 -27.04 0.39
C GLU A 9 -5.12 -26.12 -0.68
N GLY A 10 -3.85 -26.33 -1.00
CA GLY A 10 -3.12 -25.58 -2.03
C GLY A 10 -1.82 -24.96 -1.53
N TYR A 11 -1.35 -23.96 -2.27
CA TYR A 11 -0.11 -23.25 -2.00
C TYR A 11 -0.32 -21.75 -2.12
N SER A 12 0.42 -20.96 -1.35
CA SER A 12 0.51 -19.52 -1.54
C SER A 12 0.92 -19.17 -2.97
N LEU A 13 0.23 -18.19 -3.58
CA LEU A 13 0.48 -17.78 -4.95
C LEU A 13 1.90 -17.20 -5.10
N ASP A 14 2.65 -17.81 -6.02
CA ASP A 14 3.93 -17.31 -6.50
C ASP A 14 3.73 -16.57 -7.83
N LYS A 15 3.98 -15.24 -7.82
CA LYS A 15 3.84 -14.38 -9.00
C LYS A 15 4.67 -14.87 -10.19
N LYS A 16 5.89 -15.39 -9.95
CA LYS A 16 6.78 -15.87 -11.02
C LYS A 16 6.22 -17.12 -11.68
N ARG A 17 5.63 -18.02 -10.89
CA ARG A 17 4.97 -19.23 -11.42
C ARG A 17 3.69 -18.88 -12.18
N LEU A 18 2.92 -17.89 -11.72
CA LEU A 18 1.73 -17.41 -12.42
C LEU A 18 2.09 -16.86 -13.81
N LEU A 19 3.12 -16.02 -13.91
CA LEU A 19 3.57 -15.41 -15.18
C LEU A 19 3.86 -16.46 -16.27
N VAL A 20 4.52 -17.55 -15.90
CA VAL A 20 4.91 -18.63 -16.84
C VAL A 20 3.86 -19.74 -16.98
N ALA A 21 2.74 -19.66 -16.26
CA ALA A 21 1.65 -20.63 -16.37
C ALA A 21 0.98 -20.58 -17.76
N LYS A 22 0.16 -21.58 -18.12
CA LYS A 22 -0.62 -21.51 -19.36
C LYS A 22 -1.58 -20.33 -19.32
N GLU A 23 -1.80 -19.68 -20.46
CA GLU A 23 -2.69 -18.52 -20.57
C GLU A 23 -4.09 -18.81 -20.01
N GLU A 24 -4.66 -19.99 -20.28
CA GLU A 24 -5.95 -20.43 -19.73
C GLU A 24 -5.99 -20.36 -18.19
N HIS A 25 -4.95 -20.87 -17.51
CA HIS A 25 -4.84 -20.84 -16.05
C HIS A 25 -4.71 -19.40 -15.52
N ARG A 26 -3.88 -18.56 -16.16
CA ARG A 26 -3.72 -17.15 -15.77
C ARG A 26 -5.03 -16.37 -15.91
N ARG A 27 -5.72 -16.54 -17.05
CA ARG A 27 -7.00 -15.87 -17.32
C ARG A 27 -8.08 -16.32 -16.35
N ASN A 28 -8.14 -17.62 -16.03
CA ASN A 28 -9.08 -18.13 -15.04
C ASN A 28 -8.79 -17.57 -13.64
N PHE A 29 -7.52 -17.53 -13.23
CA PHE A 29 -7.09 -16.90 -11.99
C PHE A 29 -7.56 -15.43 -11.91
N TYR A 30 -7.30 -14.62 -12.95
CA TYR A 30 -7.75 -13.23 -12.96
C TYR A 30 -9.28 -13.11 -12.93
N SER A 31 -10.00 -14.00 -13.61
CA SER A 31 -11.46 -14.04 -13.56
C SER A 31 -11.96 -14.27 -12.14
N GLN A 32 -11.42 -15.26 -11.43
CA GLN A 32 -11.78 -15.54 -10.02
C GLN A 32 -11.42 -14.39 -9.09
N LEU A 33 -10.25 -13.77 -9.27
CA LEU A 33 -9.86 -12.61 -8.48
C LEU A 33 -10.82 -11.43 -8.69
N ILE A 34 -11.25 -11.19 -9.94
CA ILE A 34 -12.26 -10.18 -10.25
C ILE A 34 -13.60 -10.51 -9.59
N ASP A 35 -14.01 -11.79 -9.59
CA ASP A 35 -15.24 -12.21 -8.93
C ASP A 35 -15.18 -11.93 -7.41
N ILE A 36 -14.07 -12.29 -6.74
CA ILE A 36 -13.84 -12.00 -5.32
C ILE A 36 -13.89 -10.49 -5.04
N LEU A 37 -13.20 -9.67 -5.85
CA LEU A 37 -13.21 -8.21 -5.68
C LEU A 37 -14.61 -7.63 -5.95
N THR A 38 -15.38 -8.23 -6.86
CA THR A 38 -16.77 -7.86 -7.14
C THR A 38 -17.67 -8.17 -5.94
N GLU A 39 -17.52 -9.34 -5.33
CA GLU A 39 -18.25 -9.71 -4.12
C GLU A 39 -17.93 -8.77 -2.95
N LEU A 40 -16.65 -8.46 -2.73
CA LEU A 40 -16.22 -7.52 -1.68
C LEU A 40 -16.77 -6.10 -1.92
N HIS A 41 -16.82 -5.64 -3.18
CA HIS A 41 -17.42 -4.35 -3.53
C HIS A 41 -18.91 -4.29 -3.21
N GLY A 42 -19.61 -5.42 -3.27
CA GLY A 42 -21.00 -5.56 -2.85
C GLY A 42 -21.21 -5.36 -1.35
N LEU A 43 -20.18 -5.56 -0.53
CA LEU A 43 -20.23 -5.40 0.93
C LEU A 43 -20.04 -3.92 1.31
N ARG A 44 -21.16 -3.20 1.38
CA ARG A 44 -21.23 -1.75 1.64
C ARG A 44 -21.61 -1.44 3.07
N PHE A 45 -20.91 -0.49 3.68
CA PHE A 45 -21.05 -0.12 5.09
C PHE A 45 -21.26 1.39 5.27
N PRO A 46 -21.94 1.82 6.35
CA PRO A 46 -22.23 3.23 6.63
C PRO A 46 -21.04 3.98 7.25
N SER A 47 -20.01 3.27 7.71
CA SER A 47 -18.80 3.84 8.32
C SER A 47 -17.54 3.08 7.93
N ILE A 48 -16.40 3.76 8.07
CA ILE A 48 -15.05 3.22 7.97
C ILE A 48 -14.63 2.69 9.33
N GLY A 49 -14.29 1.41 9.40
CA GLY A 49 -13.90 0.70 10.60
C GLY A 49 -13.55 -0.77 10.32
N SER A 50 -13.15 -1.50 11.36
CA SER A 50 -12.92 -2.95 11.25
C SER A 50 -14.16 -3.74 11.66
N LEU A 51 -14.32 -4.94 11.08
CA LEU A 51 -15.36 -5.86 11.48
C LEU A 51 -15.04 -6.42 12.87
N MET A 52 -15.97 -6.25 13.80
CA MET A 52 -15.86 -6.70 15.18
C MET A 52 -16.99 -7.66 15.52
N PRO A 53 -16.74 -8.64 16.42
CA PRO A 53 -17.81 -9.48 16.96
C PRO A 53 -18.89 -8.60 17.61
N ASN A 54 -20.13 -8.91 17.30
CA ASN A 54 -21.26 -8.27 17.97
C ASN A 54 -21.59 -9.04 19.25
N PRO A 55 -21.53 -8.40 20.44
CA PRO A 55 -21.83 -9.05 21.70
C PRO A 55 -23.28 -9.56 21.79
N ASP A 56 -24.22 -8.87 21.13
CA ASP A 56 -25.65 -9.15 21.20
C ASP A 56 -26.11 -10.17 20.15
N GLU A 57 -25.46 -10.18 18.98
CA GLU A 57 -25.80 -11.07 17.86
C GLU A 57 -24.52 -11.60 17.17
N PRO A 58 -23.89 -12.67 17.69
CA PRO A 58 -22.59 -13.14 17.21
C PRO A 58 -22.52 -13.51 15.72
N SER A 59 -23.66 -13.82 15.09
CA SER A 59 -23.79 -14.11 13.66
C SER A 59 -23.76 -12.86 12.76
N ARG A 60 -23.81 -11.66 13.34
CA ARG A 60 -23.85 -10.40 12.59
C ARG A 60 -22.76 -9.45 13.09
N PRO A 61 -21.60 -9.38 12.40
CA PRO A 61 -20.52 -8.49 12.82
C PRO A 61 -20.97 -7.02 12.78
N ILE A 62 -20.37 -6.21 13.65
CA ILE A 62 -20.55 -4.77 13.70
C ILE A 62 -19.28 -4.07 13.22
N ILE A 63 -19.41 -2.80 12.82
CA ILE A 63 -18.23 -1.97 12.55
C ILE A 63 -17.77 -1.35 13.86
N GLY A 64 -16.48 -1.52 14.17
CA GLY A 64 -15.81 -0.92 15.31
C GLY A 64 -14.65 -0.01 14.88
N PRO A 65 -13.78 0.39 15.83
CA PRO A 65 -12.55 1.13 15.56
C PRO A 65 -11.75 0.56 14.38
N VAL A 66 -11.03 1.41 13.65
CA VAL A 66 -10.14 0.94 12.58
C VAL A 66 -8.94 0.22 13.20
N MET A 67 -8.81 -1.07 12.97
CA MET A 67 -7.61 -1.83 13.32
C MET A 67 -6.63 -1.73 12.14
N SER A 68 -5.49 -1.07 12.36
CA SER A 68 -4.50 -0.80 11.31
C SER A 68 -3.14 -1.38 11.69
N MET A 69 -2.55 -2.14 10.77
CA MET A 69 -1.16 -2.61 10.89
C MET A 69 -0.19 -1.44 11.04
N SER A 70 -0.44 -0.35 10.30
CA SER A 70 0.34 0.88 10.32
C SER A 70 0.29 1.56 11.70
N ALA A 71 -0.92 1.75 12.25
CA ALA A 71 -1.10 2.31 13.59
C ALA A 71 -0.44 1.42 14.66
N ASN A 72 -0.59 0.10 14.55
CA ASN A 72 0.03 -0.86 15.47
C ASN A 72 1.56 -0.79 15.43
N THR A 73 2.15 -0.68 14.23
CA THR A 73 3.60 -0.54 14.04
C THR A 73 4.14 0.75 14.68
N LEU A 74 3.39 1.83 14.53
CA LEU A 74 3.69 3.13 15.17
C LEU A 74 3.31 3.18 16.65
N ARG A 75 2.76 2.09 17.21
CA ARG A 75 2.28 1.99 18.61
C ARG A 75 1.25 3.06 18.98
N LEU A 76 0.41 3.42 18.01
CA LEU A 76 -0.69 4.37 18.19
C LEU A 76 -1.97 3.63 18.61
N PRO A 77 -2.82 4.24 19.45
CA PRO A 77 -4.11 3.66 19.77
C PRO A 77 -5.02 3.59 18.53
N PRO A 78 -5.93 2.61 18.44
CA PRO A 78 -6.92 2.58 17.38
C PRO A 78 -7.77 3.86 17.36
N PRO A 79 -7.97 4.49 16.19
CA PRO A 79 -8.84 5.64 16.06
C PRO A 79 -10.32 5.21 16.18
N PRO A 80 -11.24 6.14 16.41
CA PRO A 80 -12.67 5.86 16.28
C PRO A 80 -13.02 5.48 14.82
N MET A 81 -14.26 5.03 14.63
CA MET A 81 -14.84 4.91 13.28
C MET A 81 -14.87 6.27 12.58
N PHE A 82 -14.79 6.26 11.25
CA PHE A 82 -14.97 7.46 10.44
C PHE A 82 -16.26 7.38 9.63
N SER A 83 -16.94 8.51 9.47
CA SER A 83 -18.10 8.67 8.59
C SER A 83 -17.79 9.59 7.39
N SER A 84 -16.53 9.95 7.20
CA SER A 84 -16.02 10.81 6.14
C SER A 84 -14.75 10.20 5.57
N ALA A 85 -14.72 10.02 4.25
CA ALA A 85 -13.58 9.54 3.50
C ALA A 85 -12.39 10.50 3.64
N MET A 86 -12.63 11.80 3.58
CA MET A 86 -11.64 12.85 3.78
C MET A 86 -11.02 12.77 5.18
N ALA A 87 -11.83 12.63 6.23
CA ALA A 87 -11.32 12.48 7.59
C ALA A 87 -10.45 11.22 7.75
N TYR A 88 -10.87 10.11 7.13
CA TYR A 88 -10.07 8.88 7.11
C TYR A 88 -8.77 9.05 6.33
N MET A 89 -8.78 9.70 5.15
CA MET A 89 -7.57 9.94 4.36
C MET A 89 -6.56 10.81 5.10
N LYS A 90 -7.00 11.86 5.80
CA LYS A 90 -6.12 12.68 6.66
C LYS A 90 -5.49 11.87 7.78
N TYR A 91 -6.28 11.01 8.43
CA TYR A 91 -5.76 10.08 9.43
C TYR A 91 -4.72 9.13 8.82
N GLN A 92 -5.00 8.50 7.68
CA GLN A 92 -4.06 7.61 7.01
C GLN A 92 -2.78 8.33 6.58
N PHE A 93 -2.87 9.55 6.06
CA PHE A 93 -1.70 10.35 5.70
C PHE A 93 -0.85 10.69 6.93
N SER A 94 -1.48 10.95 8.09
CA SER A 94 -0.75 11.12 9.35
C SER A 94 0.01 9.85 9.77
N LEU A 95 -0.52 8.65 9.48
CA LEU A 95 0.20 7.40 9.69
C LEU A 95 1.38 7.29 8.73
N VAL A 96 1.19 7.60 7.45
CA VAL A 96 2.26 7.60 6.44
C VAL A 96 3.41 8.50 6.89
N SER A 97 3.13 9.76 7.21
CA SER A 97 4.12 10.71 7.74
C SER A 97 4.80 10.22 9.02
N GLY A 98 4.09 9.44 9.84
CA GLY A 98 4.61 8.83 11.06
C GLY A 98 5.77 7.86 10.81
N PHE A 99 5.81 7.17 9.67
CA PHE A 99 6.91 6.25 9.33
C PHE A 99 8.23 6.97 9.02
N PHE A 100 8.19 8.24 8.61
CA PHE A 100 9.36 9.06 8.30
C PHE A 100 9.83 9.93 9.48
N SER A 101 9.13 9.86 10.62
CA SER A 101 9.45 10.64 11.82
C SER A 101 10.63 10.11 12.65
N PRO A 102 10.86 8.78 12.79
CA PRO A 102 12.02 8.24 13.49
C PRO A 102 13.34 8.62 12.81
N PRO A 103 14.44 8.81 13.58
CA PRO A 103 15.74 9.08 12.98
C PRO A 103 16.28 7.83 12.27
N VAL A 104 16.88 8.04 11.09
CA VAL A 104 17.49 7.00 10.28
C VAL A 104 19.01 7.14 10.32
N ARG A 105 19.73 6.01 10.32
CA ARG A 105 21.19 5.96 10.36
C ARG A 105 21.77 6.46 9.03
N ASP A 106 22.82 7.28 9.11
CA ASP A 106 23.53 7.87 7.96
C ASP A 106 22.63 8.66 6.99
N HIS A 107 21.45 9.05 7.45
CA HIS A 107 20.48 9.81 6.66
C HIS A 107 20.91 11.27 6.55
N THR A 108 21.14 11.75 5.33
CA THR A 108 21.66 13.08 5.08
C THR A 108 20.56 14.15 5.15
N ILE A 109 20.97 15.42 5.19
CA ILE A 109 20.01 16.52 5.07
C ILE A 109 19.32 16.54 3.71
N GLU A 110 20.00 16.10 2.67
CA GLU A 110 19.43 16.00 1.31
C GLU A 110 18.34 14.93 1.28
N ASP A 111 18.61 13.72 1.78
CA ASP A 111 17.60 12.65 1.87
C ASP A 111 16.33 13.13 2.59
N ILE A 112 16.50 13.80 3.74
CA ILE A 112 15.38 14.35 4.52
C ILE A 112 14.61 15.42 3.75
N ARG A 113 15.29 16.25 2.95
CA ARG A 113 14.63 17.27 2.12
C ARG A 113 13.78 16.61 1.04
N TYR A 114 14.30 15.57 0.40
CA TYR A 114 13.56 14.76 -0.57
C TYR A 114 12.32 14.11 0.09
N GLU A 115 12.47 13.49 1.26
CA GLU A 115 11.32 12.90 1.99
C GLU A 115 10.25 13.94 2.32
N ILE A 116 10.63 15.10 2.85
CA ILE A 116 9.67 16.17 3.20
C ILE A 116 8.96 16.70 1.96
N PHE A 117 9.69 16.90 0.86
CA PHE A 117 9.10 17.34 -0.41
C PHE A 117 8.09 16.33 -0.95
N ALA A 118 8.45 15.04 -0.96
CA ALA A 118 7.54 13.97 -1.39
C ALA A 118 6.29 13.90 -0.51
N LEU A 119 6.44 13.98 0.82
CA LEU A 119 5.32 13.97 1.75
C LEU A 119 4.39 15.17 1.55
N ASP A 120 4.91 16.38 1.37
CA ASP A 120 4.10 17.59 1.11
C ASP A 120 3.24 17.44 -0.15
N ALA A 121 3.83 16.93 -1.23
CA ALA A 121 3.11 16.67 -2.48
C ALA A 121 2.09 15.53 -2.34
N LEU A 122 2.41 14.47 -1.59
CA LEU A 122 1.51 13.35 -1.32
C LEU A 122 0.31 13.76 -0.47
N GLU A 123 0.46 14.70 0.48
CA GLU A 123 -0.66 15.18 1.31
C GLU A 123 -1.78 15.73 0.43
N GLN A 124 -1.42 16.62 -0.51
CA GLN A 124 -2.36 17.20 -1.45
C GLN A 124 -2.99 16.14 -2.35
N THR A 125 -2.19 15.17 -2.79
CA THR A 125 -2.63 14.06 -3.64
C THR A 125 -3.67 13.17 -2.93
N PHE A 126 -3.51 12.92 -1.63
CA PHE A 126 -4.46 12.14 -0.83
C PHE A 126 -5.81 12.84 -0.71
N GLU A 127 -5.81 14.16 -0.50
CA GLU A 127 -7.05 14.95 -0.39
C GLU A 127 -7.78 15.02 -1.73
N GLN A 128 -7.06 15.26 -2.84
CA GLN A 128 -7.65 15.39 -4.18
C GLN A 128 -8.31 14.11 -4.69
N LEU A 129 -7.91 12.93 -4.19
CA LEU A 129 -8.51 11.66 -4.58
C LEU A 129 -9.96 11.50 -4.11
N ILE A 130 -10.38 12.24 -3.08
CA ILE A 130 -11.72 12.10 -2.51
C ILE A 130 -12.73 12.91 -3.32
N ASP A 131 -13.57 12.19 -4.07
CA ASP A 131 -14.82 12.74 -4.60
C ASP A 131 -15.72 13.21 -3.44
N PRO A 132 -16.04 14.53 -3.35
CA PRO A 132 -16.90 15.08 -2.30
C PRO A 132 -18.30 14.44 -2.24
N HIS A 133 -18.82 13.93 -3.37
CA HIS A 133 -20.12 13.25 -3.40
C HIS A 133 -20.09 11.86 -2.77
N LEU A 134 -18.90 11.28 -2.59
CA LEU A 134 -18.69 9.98 -1.96
C LEU A 134 -18.01 10.10 -0.59
N ASP A 135 -17.87 11.32 -0.05
CA ASP A 135 -17.21 11.53 1.24
C ASP A 135 -17.92 10.77 2.37
N HIS A 136 -19.24 10.72 2.36
CA HIS A 136 -20.04 10.02 3.36
C HIS A 136 -20.42 8.58 2.96
N GLY A 137 -19.67 7.99 2.01
CA GLY A 137 -19.81 6.61 1.59
C GLY A 137 -20.66 6.39 0.32
N PRO A 138 -21.03 5.14 0.02
CA PRO A 138 -20.81 3.94 0.83
C PRO A 138 -19.32 3.57 0.97
N PHE A 139 -18.97 2.94 2.09
CA PHE A 139 -17.62 2.41 2.34
C PHE A 139 -17.57 0.92 2.07
N ILE A 140 -16.44 0.43 1.54
CA ILE A 140 -16.32 -0.92 0.97
C ILE A 140 -15.39 -1.77 1.83
N LEU A 141 -15.76 -3.01 2.16
CA LEU A 141 -14.84 -3.92 2.84
C LEU A 141 -13.62 -4.22 1.96
N ASN A 142 -12.42 -4.05 2.52
CA ASN A 142 -11.18 -4.31 1.84
C ASN A 142 -10.22 -5.12 2.72
N HIS A 143 -9.46 -6.01 2.10
CA HIS A 143 -8.49 -6.88 2.78
C HIS A 143 -7.29 -6.10 3.35
N GLN A 144 -6.93 -4.97 2.75
CA GLN A 144 -5.72 -4.16 3.02
C GLN A 144 -4.38 -4.83 2.71
N ASP A 145 -4.21 -6.13 2.94
CA ASP A 145 -2.96 -6.85 2.64
C ASP A 145 -3.11 -8.01 1.64
N LEU A 146 -3.82 -7.79 0.53
CA LEU A 146 -4.05 -8.84 -0.50
C LEU A 146 -2.83 -9.05 -1.40
N ARG A 147 -1.69 -9.43 -0.80
CA ARG A 147 -0.46 -9.82 -1.51
C ARG A 147 -0.56 -11.25 -2.01
N SER A 148 0.29 -11.62 -2.98
CA SER A 148 0.30 -12.97 -3.54
C SER A 148 0.41 -14.09 -2.47
N PRO A 149 1.21 -13.97 -1.39
CA PRO A 149 1.28 -15.05 -0.39
C PRO A 149 -0.03 -15.31 0.36
N ASN A 150 -0.94 -14.33 0.40
CA ASN A 150 -2.23 -14.38 1.07
C ASN A 150 -3.35 -14.95 0.17
N ILE A 151 -3.01 -15.36 -1.05
CA ILE A 151 -3.92 -16.05 -1.99
C ILE A 151 -3.46 -17.50 -2.10
N ILE A 152 -4.31 -18.44 -1.68
CA ILE A 152 -4.04 -19.88 -1.80
C ILE A 152 -4.62 -20.38 -3.13
N VAL A 153 -3.80 -21.09 -3.90
CA VAL A 153 -4.16 -21.64 -5.21
C VAL A 153 -3.83 -23.12 -5.33
N ASP A 154 -4.55 -23.83 -6.20
CA ASP A 154 -4.25 -25.22 -6.56
C ASP A 154 -3.17 -25.32 -7.66
N GLY A 155 -2.97 -26.53 -8.21
CA GLY A 155 -1.98 -26.79 -9.25
C GLY A 155 -2.25 -26.09 -10.60
N ASP A 156 -3.50 -25.72 -10.86
CA ASP A 156 -3.96 -25.05 -12.09
C ASP A 156 -4.23 -23.55 -11.84
N PHE A 157 -3.75 -23.01 -10.72
CA PHE A 157 -3.93 -21.63 -10.27
C PHE A 157 -5.38 -21.24 -9.96
N ASN A 158 -6.28 -22.19 -9.70
CA ASN A 158 -7.61 -21.85 -9.20
C ASN A 158 -7.50 -21.38 -7.75
N ILE A 159 -8.10 -20.24 -7.42
CA ILE A 159 -8.12 -19.70 -6.06
C ILE A 159 -8.94 -20.60 -5.15
N GLN A 160 -8.30 -21.12 -4.09
CA GLN A 160 -8.89 -21.98 -3.07
C GLN A 160 -9.29 -21.18 -1.82
N GLY A 161 -8.62 -20.06 -1.57
CA GLY A 161 -8.98 -19.19 -0.46
C GLY A 161 -8.08 -17.96 -0.33
N ILE A 162 -8.60 -16.97 0.39
CA ILE A 162 -7.88 -15.75 0.79
C ILE A 162 -7.69 -15.80 2.30
N ILE A 163 -6.47 -15.62 2.77
CA ILE A 163 -6.09 -15.70 4.19
C ILE A 163 -5.58 -14.34 4.69
N ASP A 164 -5.35 -14.24 6.01
CA ASP A 164 -4.73 -13.07 6.65
C ASP A 164 -5.61 -11.80 6.71
N TRP A 165 -6.86 -11.98 7.16
CA TRP A 165 -7.88 -10.92 7.24
C TRP A 165 -7.78 -10.00 8.48
N GLU A 166 -6.75 -10.15 9.33
CA GLU A 166 -6.70 -9.56 10.68
C GLU A 166 -6.73 -8.02 10.73
N PHE A 167 -6.33 -7.34 9.65
CA PHE A 167 -6.40 -5.89 9.50
C PHE A 167 -7.35 -5.43 8.40
N SER A 168 -8.27 -6.30 7.99
CA SER A 168 -9.33 -5.91 7.06
C SER A 168 -10.20 -4.80 7.67
N SER A 169 -10.62 -3.88 6.81
CA SER A 169 -11.39 -2.70 7.21
C SER A 169 -12.18 -2.18 6.03
N THR A 170 -13.25 -1.43 6.33
CA THR A 170 -13.99 -0.71 5.32
C THR A 170 -13.22 0.55 4.91
N VAL A 171 -13.20 0.87 3.62
CA VAL A 171 -12.46 2.01 3.04
C VAL A 171 -13.32 2.90 2.17
N PRO A 172 -12.89 4.14 1.89
CA PRO A 172 -13.46 4.93 0.80
C PRO A 172 -13.53 4.13 -0.50
N ARG A 173 -14.64 4.25 -1.24
CA ARG A 173 -14.81 3.57 -2.53
C ARG A 173 -13.68 3.91 -3.51
N GLN A 174 -13.16 5.13 -3.43
CA GLN A 174 -12.09 5.66 -4.26
C GLN A 174 -10.75 4.92 -4.05
N THR A 175 -10.53 4.31 -2.88
CA THR A 175 -9.30 3.57 -2.54
C THR A 175 -9.50 2.05 -2.54
N PHE A 176 -10.71 1.58 -2.85
CA PHE A 176 -10.96 0.17 -3.19
C PHE A 176 -10.45 -0.09 -4.62
N THR A 177 -9.22 -0.58 -4.72
CA THR A 177 -8.53 -0.88 -5.98
C THR A 177 -8.00 -2.32 -5.98
N PRO A 178 -7.65 -2.90 -7.14
CA PRO A 178 -6.93 -4.16 -7.16
C PRO A 178 -5.61 -4.07 -6.38
N PRO A 179 -5.03 -5.20 -5.96
CA PRO A 179 -3.70 -5.22 -5.35
C PRO A 179 -2.66 -4.55 -6.24
N SER A 180 -1.68 -3.87 -5.65
CA SER A 180 -0.68 -3.11 -6.41
C SER A 180 0.21 -3.99 -7.30
N TRP A 181 0.38 -5.26 -6.95
CA TRP A 181 1.08 -6.25 -7.77
C TRP A 181 0.27 -6.72 -9.00
N ILE A 182 -1.04 -6.41 -9.05
CA ILE A 182 -1.89 -6.58 -10.24
C ILE A 182 -1.88 -5.32 -11.10
N THR A 183 -1.73 -4.14 -10.49
CA THR A 183 -1.75 -2.86 -11.21
C THR A 183 -0.37 -2.39 -11.66
N ASP A 184 0.71 -3.08 -11.29
CA ASP A 184 2.12 -2.70 -11.51
C ASP A 184 2.52 -1.38 -10.82
N HIS A 185 1.91 -1.08 -9.67
CA HIS A 185 2.23 0.09 -8.85
C HIS A 185 2.87 -0.33 -7.52
N ASP A 186 3.52 -1.49 -7.49
CA ASP A 186 4.36 -1.96 -6.36
C ASP A 186 5.86 -1.87 -6.66
N SER A 187 6.25 -1.79 -7.92
CA SER A 187 7.64 -1.61 -8.36
C SER A 187 7.67 -1.23 -9.85
N PRO A 188 8.58 -0.33 -10.29
CA PRO A 188 8.77 -0.03 -11.70
C PRO A 188 9.31 -1.22 -12.51
N GLU A 189 9.87 -2.24 -11.84
CA GLU A 189 10.44 -3.44 -12.46
C GLU A 189 9.39 -4.53 -12.72
N THR A 190 8.15 -4.36 -12.25
CA THR A 190 7.09 -5.36 -12.40
C THR A 190 6.65 -5.51 -13.86
N ASP A 191 6.47 -6.76 -14.30
CA ASP A 191 6.04 -7.09 -15.67
C ASP A 191 4.62 -6.61 -15.96
N ARG A 192 4.49 -5.69 -16.93
CA ARG A 192 3.22 -5.11 -17.38
C ARG A 192 2.22 -6.11 -17.96
N GLN A 193 2.66 -7.35 -18.20
CA GLN A 193 1.80 -8.43 -18.64
C GLN A 193 0.66 -8.72 -17.66
N ILE A 194 0.92 -8.67 -16.33
CA ILE A 194 -0.11 -8.98 -15.32
C ILE A 194 -1.26 -7.98 -15.42
N HIS A 195 -0.95 -6.68 -15.39
CA HIS A 195 -1.97 -5.65 -15.46
C HIS A 195 -2.75 -5.67 -16.78
N ALA A 196 -2.05 -5.86 -17.90
CA ALA A 196 -2.66 -5.94 -19.21
C ALA A 196 -3.64 -7.12 -19.32
N GLU A 197 -3.24 -8.33 -18.89
CA GLU A 197 -4.10 -9.51 -18.91
C GLU A 197 -5.29 -9.36 -17.94
N PHE A 198 -5.05 -8.89 -16.71
CA PHE A 198 -6.11 -8.63 -15.74
C PHE A 198 -7.15 -7.65 -16.30
N ARG A 199 -6.70 -6.55 -16.91
CA ARG A 199 -7.59 -5.56 -17.52
C ARG A 199 -8.35 -6.13 -18.72
N SER A 200 -7.73 -6.98 -19.54
CA SER A 200 -8.43 -7.68 -20.62
C SER A 200 -9.58 -8.54 -20.09
N VAL A 201 -9.32 -9.37 -19.07
CA VAL A 201 -10.35 -10.22 -18.46
C VAL A 201 -11.46 -9.39 -17.82
N LEU A 202 -11.12 -8.28 -17.15
CA LEU A 202 -12.12 -7.36 -16.59
C LEU A 202 -13.00 -6.72 -17.67
N ASN A 203 -12.41 -6.33 -18.81
CA ASN A 203 -13.17 -5.76 -19.93
C ASN A 203 -14.17 -6.77 -20.49
N GLU A 204 -13.75 -8.03 -20.66
CA GLU A 204 -14.62 -9.11 -21.13
C GLU A 204 -15.74 -9.38 -20.14
N LYS A 205 -15.45 -9.56 -18.84
CA LYS A 205 -16.46 -9.78 -17.81
C LYS A 205 -17.44 -8.61 -17.72
N GLY A 206 -16.95 -7.38 -17.80
CA GLY A 206 -17.76 -6.16 -17.80
C GLY A 206 -18.68 -6.01 -19.02
N SER A 207 -18.47 -6.76 -20.10
CA SER A 207 -19.42 -6.77 -21.23
C SER A 207 -20.70 -7.57 -20.93
N THR A 208 -20.65 -8.44 -19.93
CA THR A 208 -21.76 -9.36 -19.56
C THR A 208 -22.25 -9.23 -18.12
N ASN A 209 -21.48 -8.59 -17.24
CA ASN A 209 -21.79 -8.44 -15.81
C ASN A 209 -21.69 -6.96 -15.39
N GLU A 210 -22.80 -6.38 -14.95
CA GLU A 210 -22.92 -4.97 -14.59
C GLU A 210 -22.06 -4.56 -13.39
N LEU A 211 -21.85 -5.46 -12.41
CA LEU A 211 -20.99 -5.19 -11.26
C LEU A 211 -19.52 -5.15 -11.66
N CYS A 212 -19.08 -6.06 -12.54
CA CYS A 212 -17.74 -6.00 -13.12
C CYS A 212 -17.55 -4.74 -13.98
N ASP A 213 -18.58 -4.34 -14.73
CA ASP A 213 -18.57 -3.11 -15.51
C ASP A 213 -18.51 -1.85 -14.62
N GLN A 214 -19.16 -1.88 -13.45
CA GLN A 214 -19.04 -0.85 -12.42
C GLN A 214 -17.60 -0.75 -11.90
N LEU A 215 -16.97 -1.86 -11.52
CA LEU A 215 -15.57 -1.87 -11.09
C LEU A 215 -14.63 -1.36 -12.17
N LYS A 216 -14.84 -1.78 -13.42
CA LYS A 216 -14.07 -1.28 -14.57
C LYS A 216 -14.14 0.24 -14.68
N ARG A 217 -15.33 0.83 -14.56
CA ARG A 217 -15.48 2.30 -14.53
C ARG A 217 -14.75 2.91 -13.33
N GLU A 218 -15.05 2.43 -12.14
CA GLU A 218 -14.49 2.98 -10.90
C GLU A 218 -12.97 2.94 -10.86
N TRP A 219 -12.34 1.90 -11.42
CA TRP A 219 -10.88 1.78 -11.46
C TRP A 219 -10.24 2.54 -12.62
N TYR A 220 -10.83 2.52 -13.82
CA TYR A 220 -10.14 2.92 -15.05
C TYR A 220 -10.70 4.13 -15.80
N THR A 221 -11.78 4.77 -15.35
CA THR A 221 -12.31 5.99 -16.03
C THR A 221 -11.96 7.31 -15.33
N CYS A 222 -11.08 7.28 -14.33
CA CYS A 222 -10.57 8.50 -13.69
C CYS A 222 -9.44 9.10 -14.55
N GLU A 223 -9.35 10.43 -14.63
CA GLU A 223 -8.31 11.12 -15.41
C GLU A 223 -6.90 10.78 -14.89
N ASP A 224 -6.74 10.46 -13.60
CA ASP A 224 -5.47 10.11 -12.98
C ASP A 224 -5.46 8.71 -12.32
N ILE A 225 -5.51 7.68 -13.17
CA ILE A 225 -5.47 6.27 -12.75
C ILE A 225 -4.23 5.96 -11.89
N ASP A 226 -3.06 6.47 -12.28
CA ASP A 226 -1.80 6.18 -11.56
C ASP A 226 -1.80 6.78 -10.16
N ILE A 227 -2.35 7.98 -9.99
CA ILE A 227 -2.48 8.62 -8.66
C ILE A 227 -3.31 7.74 -7.74
N LYS A 228 -4.46 7.26 -8.22
CA LYS A 228 -5.34 6.40 -7.45
C LYS A 228 -4.63 5.11 -7.01
N PHE A 229 -3.95 4.43 -7.93
CA PHE A 229 -3.26 3.19 -7.61
C PHE A 229 -2.05 3.40 -6.71
N CYS A 230 -1.29 4.48 -6.90
CA CYS A 230 -0.19 4.87 -6.01
C CYS A 230 -0.69 5.17 -4.60
N VAL A 231 -1.71 6.04 -4.44
CA VAL A 231 -2.27 6.36 -3.13
C VAL A 231 -2.80 5.09 -2.45
N ALA A 232 -3.54 4.25 -3.18
CA ALA A 232 -4.02 2.98 -2.63
C ALA A 232 -2.87 2.03 -2.24
N HIS A 233 -1.75 2.02 -2.98
CA HIS A 233 -0.55 1.29 -2.59
C HIS A 233 0.03 1.85 -1.28
N ILE A 234 0.27 3.16 -1.21
CA ILE A 234 0.88 3.83 -0.04
C ILE A 234 0.03 3.62 1.22
N LEU A 235 -1.30 3.61 1.11
CA LEU A 235 -2.19 3.27 2.22
C LEU A 235 -1.93 1.87 2.79
N ARG A 236 -1.59 0.90 1.93
CA ARG A 236 -1.32 -0.49 2.29
C ARG A 236 0.15 -0.70 2.71
N ARG A 237 1.05 0.12 2.16
CA ARG A 237 2.51 0.08 2.35
C ARG A 237 3.08 1.50 2.58
N PRO A 238 2.89 2.07 3.79
CA PRO A 238 3.29 3.45 4.04
C PRO A 238 4.78 3.74 3.94
N THR A 239 5.62 2.71 4.14
CA THR A 239 7.09 2.81 4.02
C THR A 239 7.54 3.10 2.59
N ASP A 240 6.72 2.76 1.61
CA ASP A 240 7.08 2.84 0.19
C ASP A 240 6.68 4.22 -0.38
N ALA A 241 6.20 5.14 0.46
CA ALA A 241 5.59 6.42 0.05
C ALA A 241 6.52 7.28 -0.81
N THR A 242 7.78 7.44 -0.39
CA THR A 242 8.75 8.27 -1.10
C THR A 242 9.17 7.62 -2.41
N ASP A 243 9.41 6.32 -2.40
CA ASP A 243 9.81 5.57 -3.60
C ASP A 243 8.69 5.61 -4.64
N ILE A 244 7.45 5.32 -4.24
CA ILE A 244 6.28 5.42 -5.12
C ILE A 244 6.07 6.84 -5.64
N PHE A 245 6.30 7.85 -4.81
CA PHE A 245 6.22 9.23 -5.26
C PHE A 245 7.23 9.52 -6.37
N TYR A 246 8.51 9.20 -6.15
CA TYR A 246 9.56 9.48 -7.13
C TYR A 246 9.44 8.64 -8.40
N ASP A 247 9.08 7.36 -8.27
CA ASP A 247 8.95 6.43 -9.39
C ASP A 247 7.72 6.73 -10.28
N PHE A 248 6.59 7.12 -9.68
CA PHE A 248 5.30 7.16 -10.40
C PHE A 248 4.60 8.52 -10.44
N LEU A 249 4.86 9.42 -9.48
CA LEU A 249 4.06 10.66 -9.32
C LEU A 249 4.86 11.94 -9.54
N CYS A 250 6.16 11.92 -9.27
CA CYS A 250 7.03 13.09 -9.28
C CYS A 250 6.97 13.85 -10.62
N TYR A 251 7.00 13.14 -11.75
CA TYR A 251 6.91 13.76 -13.08
C TYR A 251 5.56 14.47 -13.35
N LYS A 252 4.47 14.02 -12.71
CA LYS A 252 3.14 14.64 -12.82
C LYS A 252 3.06 15.91 -11.98
N VAL A 253 3.61 15.86 -10.77
CA VAL A 253 3.63 17.01 -9.84
C VAL A 253 4.54 18.12 -10.34
N ILE A 254 5.69 17.78 -10.95
CA ILE A 254 6.71 18.73 -11.41
C ILE A 254 6.46 19.18 -12.87
N ASN A 255 5.24 19.03 -13.41
CA ASN A 255 4.85 19.55 -14.72
C ASN A 255 5.80 19.19 -15.89
N ARG A 256 6.22 17.91 -16.00
CA ARG A 256 7.06 17.42 -17.11
C ARG A 256 8.41 18.16 -17.27
N LEU A 257 9.02 18.66 -16.20
CA LEU A 257 10.41 19.08 -16.25
C LEU A 257 11.33 17.84 -16.20
N SER A 258 12.46 17.90 -16.90
CA SER A 258 13.49 16.84 -16.94
C SER A 258 14.02 16.52 -15.55
N GLU A 259 14.47 15.28 -15.32
CA GLU A 259 15.13 14.83 -14.07
C GLU A 259 16.25 15.79 -13.62
N ASP A 260 16.97 16.38 -14.57
CA ASP A 260 18.04 17.38 -14.36
C ASP A 260 17.61 18.64 -13.57
N LYS A 261 16.31 18.82 -13.28
CA LYS A 261 15.76 19.95 -12.52
C LYS A 261 15.18 19.58 -11.17
N LEU A 262 15.20 18.30 -10.78
CA LEU A 262 14.59 17.88 -9.52
C LEU A 262 15.24 18.56 -8.30
N ASP A 263 16.58 18.60 -8.27
CA ASP A 263 17.34 19.29 -7.23
C ASP A 263 17.00 20.79 -7.13
N ASP A 264 16.84 21.44 -8.29
CA ASP A 264 16.47 22.85 -8.38
C ASP A 264 15.06 23.08 -7.83
N VAL A 265 14.10 22.22 -8.19
CA VAL A 265 12.71 22.31 -7.73
C VAL A 265 12.59 22.04 -6.24
N VAL A 266 13.29 21.03 -5.72
CA VAL A 266 13.35 20.78 -4.28
C VAL A 266 14.01 21.97 -3.58
N SER A 267 15.03 22.59 -4.17
CA SER A 267 15.66 23.78 -3.59
C SER A 267 14.75 24.99 -3.54
N GLU A 268 14.07 25.32 -4.64
CA GLU A 268 13.07 26.38 -4.70
C GLU A 268 11.94 26.15 -3.69
N PHE A 269 11.46 24.92 -3.56
CA PHE A 269 10.46 24.55 -2.54
C PHE A 269 10.90 24.90 -1.12
N PHE A 270 12.14 24.60 -0.73
CA PHE A 270 12.64 24.91 0.61
C PHE A 270 12.96 26.41 0.81
N ASP A 271 13.34 27.11 -0.24
CA ASP A 271 13.51 28.57 -0.20
C ASP A 271 12.17 29.27 0.10
N ASP A 272 11.07 28.77 -0.47
CA ASP A 272 9.71 29.28 -0.22
C ASP A 272 9.12 28.82 1.13
N HIS A 273 9.66 27.76 1.74
CA HIS A 273 9.14 27.15 2.97
C HIS A 273 10.16 27.13 4.11
N PRO A 274 10.52 28.29 4.70
CA PRO A 274 11.59 28.38 5.72
C PRO A 274 11.31 27.55 6.99
N LYS A 275 10.04 27.28 7.30
CA LYS A 275 9.65 26.39 8.41
C LYS A 275 10.03 24.94 8.13
N LEU A 276 9.86 24.47 6.89
CA LEU A 276 10.24 23.11 6.48
C LEU A 276 11.76 22.99 6.40
N THR A 277 12.48 24.04 5.99
CA THR A 277 13.95 24.09 6.04
C THR A 277 14.47 23.89 7.46
N LEU A 278 13.88 24.59 8.44
CA LEU A 278 14.23 24.41 9.84
C LEU A 278 13.86 23.02 10.37
N HIS A 279 12.75 22.45 9.90
CA HIS A 279 12.35 21.09 10.25
C HIS A 279 13.36 20.06 9.72
N ALA A 280 13.76 20.16 8.45
CA ALA A 280 14.77 19.29 7.82
C ALA A 280 16.10 19.33 8.59
N GLN A 281 16.58 20.52 8.95
CA GLN A 281 17.80 20.69 9.75
C GLN A 281 17.71 20.01 11.12
N ARG A 282 16.57 20.14 11.82
CA ARG A 282 16.35 19.48 13.11
C ARG A 282 16.32 17.97 12.97
N GLN A 283 15.69 17.46 11.91
CA GLN A 283 15.64 16.02 11.66
C GLN A 283 17.03 15.48 11.31
N ALA A 284 17.82 16.20 10.50
CA ALA A 284 19.20 15.82 10.16
C ALA A 284 20.07 15.70 11.41
N GLN A 285 19.97 16.67 12.33
CA GLN A 285 20.67 16.60 13.61
C GLN A 285 20.22 15.41 14.48
N ARG A 286 18.94 15.00 14.41
CA ARG A 286 18.46 13.80 15.11
C ARG A 286 19.04 12.53 14.50
N CYS A 287 19.08 12.44 13.17
CA CYS A 287 19.68 11.32 12.43
C CYS A 287 21.18 11.20 12.70
N GLU A 288 21.91 12.32 12.74
CA GLU A 288 23.34 12.35 13.07
C GLU A 288 23.60 11.84 14.49
N ARG A 289 22.85 12.34 15.48
CA ARG A 289 22.96 11.85 16.88
C ARG A 289 22.62 10.38 17.01
N TYR A 290 21.60 9.92 16.29
CA TYR A 290 21.22 8.51 16.29
C TYR A 290 22.32 7.63 15.70
N THR A 291 22.90 8.05 14.57
CA THR A 291 24.05 7.40 13.95
C THR A 291 25.23 7.29 14.91
N GLN A 292 25.53 8.38 15.62
CA GLN A 292 26.60 8.40 16.61
C GLN A 292 26.30 7.47 17.80
N TYR A 293 25.06 7.47 18.30
CA TYR A 293 24.61 6.55 19.35
C TYR A 293 24.81 5.09 18.95
N LEU A 294 24.45 4.71 17.71
CA LEU A 294 24.66 3.35 17.22
C LEU A 294 26.15 2.99 17.23
N LYS A 295 27.02 3.90 16.79
CA LYS A 295 28.48 3.68 16.76
C LYS A 295 29.06 3.49 18.17
N GLU A 296 28.66 4.36 19.10
CA GLU A 296 29.15 4.33 20.49
C GLU A 296 28.71 3.08 21.26
N ASN A 297 27.57 2.49 20.90
CA ASN A 297 27.02 1.31 21.58
C ASN A 297 27.33 0.00 20.86
N GLY A 298 28.15 0.01 19.80
CA GLY A 298 28.44 -1.19 19.01
C GLY A 298 27.21 -1.77 18.29
N LEU A 299 26.21 -0.93 18.04
CA LEU A 299 24.97 -1.26 17.32
C LEU A 299 25.02 -0.78 15.86
N TYR A 300 26.13 -0.16 15.44
CA TYR A 300 26.33 0.29 14.07
C TYR A 300 26.86 -0.87 13.22
N GLU A 301 25.97 -1.44 12.41
CA GLU A 301 26.30 -2.47 11.42
C GLU A 301 26.31 -1.85 10.02
N THR A 302 27.40 -2.04 9.28
CA THR A 302 27.47 -1.61 7.88
C THR A 302 26.86 -2.65 6.95
N GLU A 303 26.51 -2.23 5.73
CA GLU A 303 26.08 -3.14 4.66
C GLU A 303 27.09 -4.29 4.44
N ILE A 304 28.39 -3.96 4.53
CA ILE A 304 29.49 -4.90 4.38
C ILE A 304 29.49 -5.90 5.55
N ASP A 305 29.29 -5.43 6.79
CA ASP A 305 29.21 -6.31 7.96
C ASP A 305 28.07 -7.31 7.82
N LYS A 306 26.91 -6.84 7.35
CA LYS A 306 25.73 -7.67 7.12
C LYS A 306 25.97 -8.71 6.01
N ILE A 307 26.51 -8.31 4.86
CA ILE A 307 26.87 -9.22 3.76
C ILE A 307 27.91 -10.26 4.23
N LEU A 308 28.90 -9.85 5.02
CA LEU A 308 29.89 -10.75 5.59
C LEU A 308 29.25 -11.73 6.59
N ALA A 309 28.30 -11.29 7.41
CA ALA A 309 27.55 -12.14 8.33
C ALA A 309 26.67 -13.15 7.58
N GLU A 310 25.94 -12.71 6.56
CA GLU A 310 25.15 -13.59 5.68
C GLU A 310 26.03 -14.60 4.94
N SER A 311 27.17 -14.16 4.41
CA SER A 311 28.15 -15.04 3.78
C SER A 311 28.70 -16.09 4.75
N LYS A 312 29.03 -15.70 5.99
CA LYS A 312 29.45 -16.63 7.05
C LYS A 312 28.35 -17.62 7.42
N ALA A 313 27.10 -17.16 7.53
CA ALA A 313 25.95 -18.01 7.82
C ALA A 313 25.70 -19.03 6.70
N LEU A 314 25.82 -18.60 5.43
CA LEU A 314 25.72 -19.48 4.27
C LEU A 314 26.85 -20.51 4.24
N LYS A 315 28.10 -20.10 4.53
CA LYS A 315 29.23 -21.04 4.65
C LYS A 315 29.02 -22.06 5.77
N ALA A 316 28.53 -21.64 6.93
CA ALA A 316 28.23 -22.54 8.03
C ALA A 316 27.08 -23.51 7.70
N LYS A 317 26.07 -23.06 6.93
CA LYS A 317 24.90 -23.86 6.54
C LYS A 317 25.19 -24.86 5.43
N TYR A 318 26.07 -24.51 4.48
CA TYR A 318 26.30 -25.30 3.26
C TYR A 318 27.72 -25.82 3.09
N GLY A 319 28.63 -25.54 4.03
CA GLY A 319 29.94 -26.20 4.13
C GLY A 319 30.93 -25.91 3.00
N TRP A 320 30.95 -24.68 2.48
CA TRP A 320 31.95 -24.24 1.49
C TRP A 320 33.28 -23.87 2.13
#